data_AF-A0A536XKN4-F1
#
_entry.id   AF-A0A536XKN4-F1
#
_cell.length_a   1.000
_cell.length_b   1.000
_cell.length_c   1.000
_cell.angle_alpha   90.00
_cell.angle_beta   90.00
_cell.angle_gamma   90.00
#
_symmetry.space_group_name_H-M   'P 1'
#
loop_
_entity.id
_entity.type
_entity.pdbx_description
1 polymer ?
#
loop_
_entity_poly.entity_id
_entity_poly.type
_entity_poly.pdbx_seq_one_letter_code
_entity_poly.pdbx_strand_id
1 'polypeptide(L)'
;MNPMQPLIALLTQTERERDVAWAEAQQAAQAQIAAVAQAEQLLTYRREYEQRWGEQFKSEGKMELVHCYRGFMDRLTQAVDQQERIAQNANAQMERAREVLRDHEVRVASVRKLIERRAQELRLSAERIEQKQTDEFGARSAWNHPGLIGPGAARAA
;
A
#
# COMPACT_ATOMS: atom_id res chain seq x y z
N MET A 1 30.28 -8.86 9.60
CA MET A 1 29.00 -8.88 8.85
C MET A 1 28.34 -7.51 8.99
N ASN A 2 27.88 -6.89 7.91
CA ASN A 2 27.29 -5.54 7.99
C ASN A 2 25.91 -5.63 8.70
N PRO A 3 25.73 -4.98 9.87
CA PRO A 3 24.49 -5.09 10.66
C PRO A 3 23.25 -4.51 9.95
N MET A 4 23.43 -3.76 8.85
CA MET A 4 22.34 -3.23 8.04
C MET A 4 21.82 -4.21 6.97
N GLN A 5 22.64 -5.18 6.57
CA GLN A 5 22.34 -6.03 5.42
C GLN A 5 21.04 -6.85 5.57
N PRO A 6 20.73 -7.45 6.74
CA PRO A 6 19.45 -8.14 6.93
C PRO A 6 18.24 -7.21 6.89
N LEU A 7 18.37 -5.99 7.41
CA LEU A 7 17.28 -5.00 7.41
C LEU A 7 16.99 -4.48 6.00
N ILE A 8 18.03 -4.26 5.21
CA ILE A 8 17.89 -3.87 3.79
C ILE A 8 17.20 -4.99 3.01
N ALA A 9 17.60 -6.25 3.20
CA ALA A 9 16.96 -7.39 2.58
C ALA A 9 15.47 -7.50 2.96
N LEU A 10 15.16 -7.31 4.24
CA LEU A 10 13.78 -7.27 4.73
C LEU A 10 12.98 -6.13 4.09
N LEU A 11 13.56 -4.93 3.98
CA LEU A 11 12.89 -3.80 3.32
C LEU A 11 12.54 -4.15 1.87
N THR A 12 13.51 -4.65 1.10
CA THR A 12 13.30 -5.07 -0.29
C THR A 12 12.21 -6.13 -0.40
N GLN A 13 12.17 -7.09 0.52
CA GLN A 13 11.09 -8.08 0.55
C GLN A 13 9.73 -7.42 0.81
N THR A 14 9.63 -6.59 1.84
CA THR A 14 8.35 -5.94 2.20
C THR A 14 7.84 -4.97 1.13
N GLU A 15 8.75 -4.31 0.41
CA GLU A 15 8.40 -3.45 -0.72
C GLU A 15 7.84 -4.27 -1.88
N ARG A 16 8.44 -5.43 -2.20
CA ARG A 16 7.89 -6.35 -3.20
C ARG A 16 6.52 -6.88 -2.81
N GLU A 17 6.32 -7.25 -1.55
CA GLU A 17 5.03 -7.72 -1.04
C GLU A 17 3.95 -6.63 -1.17
N ARG A 18 4.29 -5.37 -0.82
CA ARG A 18 3.40 -4.21 -1.03
C ARG A 18 3.08 -4.00 -2.50
N ASP A 19 4.06 -4.11 -3.39
CA ASP A 19 3.84 -3.87 -4.82
C ASP A 19 2.92 -4.93 -5.44
N VAL A 20 3.02 -6.19 -4.99
CA VAL A 20 2.07 -7.25 -5.35
C VAL A 20 0.67 -6.91 -4.83
N ALA A 21 0.53 -6.56 -3.55
CA ALA A 21 -0.76 -6.19 -2.97
C ALA A 21 -1.38 -4.96 -3.66
N TRP A 22 -0.55 -4.03 -4.12
CA TRP A 22 -0.99 -2.85 -4.88
C TRP A 22 -1.57 -3.24 -6.24
N ALA A 23 -0.89 -4.14 -6.97
CA ALA A 23 -1.39 -4.65 -8.24
C ALA A 23 -2.72 -5.41 -8.06
N GLU A 24 -2.84 -6.23 -7.02
CA GLU A 24 -4.08 -6.95 -6.69
C GLU A 24 -5.23 -6.00 -6.33
N ALA A 25 -4.97 -4.97 -5.52
CA ALA A 25 -5.96 -3.95 -5.18
C ALA A 25 -6.43 -3.18 -6.42
N GLN A 26 -5.51 -2.85 -7.33
CA GLN A 26 -5.84 -2.17 -8.58
C GLN A 26 -6.70 -3.05 -9.51
N GLN A 27 -6.39 -4.34 -9.61
CA GLN A 27 -7.20 -5.29 -10.38
C GLN A 27 -8.59 -5.47 -9.76
N ALA A 28 -8.68 -5.59 -8.44
CA ALA A 28 -9.95 -5.73 -7.75
C ALA A 28 -10.84 -4.47 -7.91
N ALA A 29 -10.24 -3.27 -7.86
CA ALA A 29 -10.95 -2.03 -8.12
C ALA A 29 -11.49 -1.95 -9.56
N GLN A 30 -10.68 -2.34 -10.55
CA GLN A 30 -11.14 -2.40 -11.95
C GLN A 30 -12.28 -3.40 -12.15
N ALA A 31 -12.20 -4.57 -11.52
CA ALA A 31 -13.26 -5.57 -11.56
C ALA A 31 -14.56 -5.06 -10.92
N GLN A 32 -14.47 -4.34 -9.80
CA GLN A 32 -15.62 -3.71 -9.14
C GLN A 32 -16.29 -2.68 -10.06
N ILE A 33 -15.51 -1.78 -10.67
CA ILE A 33 -16.02 -0.76 -11.58
C ILE A 33 -16.73 -1.41 -12.77
N ALA A 34 -16.10 -2.42 -13.38
CA ALA A 34 -16.69 -3.14 -14.51
C ALA A 34 -18.00 -3.86 -14.12
N ALA A 35 -18.04 -4.50 -12.96
CA ALA A 35 -19.22 -5.22 -12.50
C ALA A 35 -20.39 -4.28 -12.22
N VAL A 36 -20.13 -3.12 -11.61
CA VAL A 36 -21.14 -2.07 -11.37
C VAL A 36 -21.66 -1.49 -12.68
N ALA A 37 -20.77 -1.15 -13.61
CA ALA A 37 -21.17 -0.63 -14.92
C ALA A 37 -22.05 -1.62 -15.69
N GLN A 38 -21.73 -2.91 -15.65
CA GLN A 38 -22.55 -3.95 -16.27
C GLN A 38 -23.93 -4.09 -15.61
N ALA A 39 -24.03 -3.96 -14.28
CA ALA A 39 -25.31 -3.97 -13.58
C ALA A 39 -26.19 -2.78 -14.01
N GLU A 40 -25.62 -1.58 -14.07
CA GLU A 40 -26.31 -0.38 -14.53
C GLU A 40 -26.76 -0.47 -15.99
N GLN A 41 -25.94 -1.07 -16.86
CA GLN A 41 -26.30 -1.33 -18.25
C GLN A 41 -27.50 -2.28 -18.36
N LEU A 42 -27.51 -3.39 -17.61
CA LEU A 42 -28.63 -4.33 -17.61
C LEU A 42 -29.92 -3.68 -17.08
N LEU A 43 -29.83 -2.89 -16.01
CA LEU A 43 -30.98 -2.16 -15.46
C LEU A 43 -31.53 -1.12 -16.44
N THR A 44 -30.65 -0.42 -17.16
CA THR A 44 -31.04 0.54 -18.19
C THR A 44 -31.71 -0.16 -19.36
N TYR A 45 -31.10 -1.23 -19.86
CA TYR A 45 -31.68 -2.06 -20.92
C TYR A 45 -33.05 -2.62 -20.54
N ARG A 46 -33.23 -3.07 -19.28
CA ARG A 46 -34.53 -3.53 -18.77
C ARG A 46 -35.60 -2.45 -18.87
N ARG A 47 -35.31 -1.23 -18.39
CA ARG A 47 -36.27 -0.10 -18.45
C ARG A 47 -36.63 0.26 -19.89
N GLU A 48 -35.64 0.36 -20.76
CA GLU A 48 -35.85 0.66 -22.19
C GLU A 48 -36.68 -0.43 -22.88
N TYR A 49 -36.47 -1.69 -22.52
CA TYR A 49 -37.23 -2.81 -23.07
C TYR A 49 -38.67 -2.82 -22.55
N GLU A 50 -38.90 -2.57 -21.26
CA GLU A 50 -40.23 -2.43 -20.66
C GLU A 50 -41.03 -1.29 -21.30
N GLN A 51 -40.40 -0.12 -21.52
CA GLN A 51 -41.05 1.02 -22.16
C GLN A 51 -41.48 0.71 -23.60
N ARG A 52 -40.55 0.20 -24.42
CA ARG A 52 -40.83 -0.16 -25.82
C ARG A 52 -41.95 -1.20 -25.91
N TRP A 53 -41.94 -2.18 -25.01
CA TRP A 53 -43.00 -3.19 -24.96
C TRP A 53 -44.36 -2.60 -24.57
N GLY A 54 -44.40 -1.68 -23.59
CA GLY A 54 -45.62 -0.97 -23.19
C GLY A 54 -46.22 -0.12 -24.32
N GLU A 55 -45.40 0.40 -25.22
CA GLU A 55 -45.85 1.11 -26.43
C GLU A 55 -46.39 0.13 -27.49
N GLN A 56 -45.70 -0.98 -27.76
CA GLN A 56 -46.08 -1.96 -28.78
C GLN A 56 -47.32 -2.79 -28.40
N PHE A 57 -47.55 -3.03 -27.12
CA PHE A 57 -48.77 -3.71 -26.64
C PHE A 57 -50.04 -2.89 -26.90
N LYS A 58 -49.94 -1.55 -26.95
CA LYS A 58 -51.08 -0.68 -27.29
C LYS A 58 -51.52 -0.83 -28.76
N SER A 59 -50.65 -1.30 -29.64
CA SER A 59 -50.92 -1.41 -31.09
C SER A 59 -51.22 -2.84 -31.56
N GLU A 60 -50.61 -3.88 -30.98
CA GLU A 60 -50.73 -5.26 -31.49
C GLU A 60 -50.89 -6.30 -30.37
N GLY A 61 -52.14 -6.59 -29.98
CA GLY A 61 -52.47 -7.57 -28.93
C GLY A 61 -52.48 -9.03 -29.41
N LYS A 62 -51.31 -9.66 -29.59
CA LYS A 62 -51.21 -11.13 -29.84
C LYS A 62 -50.75 -11.87 -28.57
N MET A 63 -51.48 -12.90 -28.16
CA MET A 63 -51.23 -13.65 -26.92
C MET A 63 -49.85 -14.34 -26.88
N GLU A 64 -49.35 -14.85 -28.01
CA GLU A 64 -48.02 -15.47 -28.11
C GLU A 64 -46.87 -14.49 -27.81
N LEU A 65 -47.04 -13.23 -28.20
CA LEU A 65 -46.07 -12.16 -27.93
C LEU A 65 -45.95 -11.90 -26.42
N VAL A 66 -47.05 -12.03 -25.66
CA VAL A 66 -47.07 -11.85 -24.20
C VAL A 66 -46.25 -12.94 -23.49
N HIS A 67 -46.37 -14.20 -23.92
CA HIS A 67 -45.59 -15.30 -23.33
C HIS A 67 -44.09 -15.15 -23.59
N CYS A 68 -43.72 -14.78 -24.83
CA CYS A 68 -42.32 -14.53 -25.20
C CYS A 68 -41.71 -13.40 -24.37
N TYR A 69 -42.43 -12.29 -24.24
CA TYR A 69 -42.02 -11.15 -23.40
C TYR A 69 -41.80 -11.56 -21.95
N ARG A 70 -42.76 -12.25 -21.35
CA ARG A 70 -42.64 -12.65 -19.94
C ARG A 70 -41.43 -13.55 -19.70
N GLY A 71 -41.23 -14.56 -20.56
CA GLY A 71 -40.07 -15.44 -20.46
C GLY A 71 -38.73 -14.72 -20.66
N PHE A 72 -38.67 -13.70 -21.51
CA PHE A 72 -37.47 -12.87 -21.65
C PHE A 72 -37.23 -11.97 -20.43
N MET A 73 -38.28 -11.33 -19.92
CA MET A 73 -38.21 -10.48 -18.73
C MET A 73 -37.78 -11.25 -17.49
N ASP A 74 -38.25 -12.48 -17.33
CA ASP A 74 -37.84 -13.36 -16.23
C ASP A 74 -36.33 -13.65 -16.30
N ARG A 75 -35.80 -13.97 -17.50
CA ARG A 75 -34.36 -14.17 -17.71
C ARG A 75 -33.55 -12.89 -17.49
N LEU A 76 -34.04 -11.75 -17.95
CA LEU A 76 -33.36 -10.46 -17.76
C LEU A 76 -33.32 -10.07 -16.28
N THR A 77 -34.38 -10.33 -15.53
CA THR A 77 -34.42 -10.12 -14.08
C THR A 77 -33.40 -11.02 -13.38
N GLN A 78 -33.36 -12.30 -13.72
CA GLN A 78 -32.34 -13.22 -13.18
C GLN A 78 -30.91 -12.78 -13.49
N ALA A 79 -30.67 -12.26 -14.71
CA ALA A 79 -29.36 -11.74 -15.10
C ALA A 79 -28.97 -10.48 -14.31
N VAL A 80 -29.92 -9.57 -14.06
CA VAL A 80 -29.71 -8.40 -13.18
C VAL A 80 -29.35 -8.85 -11.76
N ASP A 81 -30.14 -9.74 -11.18
CA ASP A 81 -29.90 -10.25 -9.81
C ASP A 81 -28.56 -10.99 -9.70
N GLN A 82 -28.15 -11.69 -10.75
CA GLN A 82 -26.82 -12.30 -10.83
C GLN A 82 -25.72 -11.24 -10.90
N GLN A 83 -25.89 -10.23 -11.74
CA GLN A 83 -24.89 -9.16 -11.91
C GLN A 83 -24.74 -8.30 -10.66
N GLU A 84 -25.83 -8.02 -9.95
CA GLU A 84 -25.78 -7.31 -8.67
C GLU A 84 -24.99 -8.09 -7.62
N ARG A 85 -25.17 -9.41 -7.54
CA ARG A 85 -24.36 -10.27 -6.66
C ARG A 85 -22.88 -10.28 -7.05
N ILE A 86 -22.57 -10.29 -8.35
CA ILE A 86 -21.20 -10.17 -8.85
C ILE A 86 -20.59 -8.83 -8.42
N ALA A 87 -21.32 -7.73 -8.57
CA ALA A 87 -20.86 -6.40 -8.16
C ALA A 87 -20.63 -6.31 -6.64
N GLN A 88 -21.52 -6.89 -5.83
CA GLN A 88 -21.35 -6.96 -4.37
C GLN A 88 -20.10 -7.76 -3.99
N ASN A 89 -19.88 -8.92 -4.62
CA ASN A 89 -18.70 -9.74 -4.38
C ASN A 89 -17.40 -9.03 -4.82
N ALA A 90 -17.42 -8.36 -5.97
CA ALA A 90 -16.29 -7.57 -6.45
C ALA A 90 -15.98 -6.40 -5.51
N ASN A 91 -17.00 -5.75 -4.96
CA ASN A 91 -16.83 -4.72 -3.95
C ASN A 91 -16.19 -5.26 -2.66
N ALA A 92 -16.68 -6.38 -2.15
CA ALA A 92 -16.08 -7.02 -0.98
C ALA A 92 -14.62 -7.45 -1.23
N GLN A 93 -14.31 -7.91 -2.45
CA GLN A 93 -12.94 -8.27 -2.82
C GLN A 93 -12.03 -7.04 -2.91
N MET A 94 -12.51 -5.94 -3.47
CA MET A 94 -11.79 -4.66 -3.55
C MET A 94 -11.48 -4.13 -2.15
N GLU A 95 -12.45 -4.10 -1.24
CA GLU A 95 -12.22 -3.64 0.13
C GLU A 95 -11.20 -4.51 0.88
N ARG A 96 -11.29 -5.85 0.76
CA ARG A 96 -10.29 -6.76 1.32
C ARG A 96 -8.89 -6.51 0.75
N ALA A 97 -8.76 -6.36 -0.56
CA ALA A 97 -7.46 -6.11 -1.20
C ALA A 97 -6.87 -4.75 -0.75
N ARG A 98 -7.72 -3.75 -0.52
CA ARG A 98 -7.34 -2.45 0.01
C ARG A 98 -6.82 -2.55 1.45
N GLU A 99 -7.46 -3.33 2.30
CA GLU A 99 -7.01 -3.59 3.67
C GLU A 99 -5.63 -4.27 3.67
N VAL A 100 -5.46 -5.31 2.84
CA VAL A 100 -4.17 -6.01 2.69
C VAL A 100 -3.07 -5.06 2.23
N LEU A 101 -3.33 -4.22 1.21
CA LEU A 101 -2.38 -3.21 0.75
C LEU A 101 -1.98 -2.26 1.90
N ARG A 102 -2.95 -1.77 2.67
CA ARG A 102 -2.69 -0.88 3.80
C ARG A 102 -1.76 -1.53 4.84
N ASP A 103 -1.99 -2.81 5.15
CA ASP A 103 -1.16 -3.53 6.12
C ASP A 103 0.28 -3.70 5.61
N HIS A 104 0.47 -3.95 4.31
CA HIS A 104 1.79 -3.98 3.69
C HIS A 104 2.47 -2.60 3.68
N GLU A 105 1.74 -1.51 3.43
CA GLU A 105 2.27 -0.14 3.51
C GLU A 105 2.75 0.20 4.93
N VAL A 106 1.96 -0.14 5.94
CA VAL A 106 2.33 0.02 7.36
C VAL A 106 3.58 -0.79 7.69
N ARG A 107 3.70 -2.02 7.17
CA ARG A 107 4.88 -2.86 7.36
C ARG A 107 6.12 -2.25 6.73
N VAL A 108 6.05 -1.76 5.49
CA VAL A 108 7.16 -1.06 4.82
C VAL A 108 7.59 0.18 5.63
N ALA A 109 6.64 1.00 6.07
CA ALA A 109 6.93 2.18 6.88
C ALA A 109 7.64 1.81 8.20
N SER A 110 7.20 0.72 8.84
CA SER A 110 7.79 0.21 10.08
C SER A 110 9.23 -0.27 9.88
N VAL A 111 9.50 -1.01 8.80
CA VAL A 111 10.86 -1.48 8.48
C VAL A 111 11.78 -0.30 8.14
N ARG A 112 11.29 0.70 7.40
CA ARG A 112 12.05 1.94 7.11
C ARG A 112 12.44 2.66 8.40
N LYS A 113 11.52 2.80 9.35
CA LYS A 113 11.80 3.42 10.66
C LYS A 113 12.82 2.62 11.47
N LEU A 114 12.78 1.28 11.40
CA LEU A 114 13.77 0.42 12.06
C LEU A 114 15.16 0.61 11.46
N ILE A 115 15.26 0.68 10.12
CA ILE A 115 16.51 0.97 9.40
C ILE A 115 17.09 2.32 9.82
N GLU A 116 16.25 3.36 9.85
CA GLU A 116 16.66 4.70 10.26
C GLU A 116 17.24 4.70 11.67
N ARG A 117 16.52 4.10 12.64
CA ARG A 117 16.98 3.97 14.02
C ARG A 117 18.31 3.22 14.09
N ARG A 118 18.46 2.11 13.36
CA ARG A 118 19.69 1.32 13.37
C ARG A 118 20.86 2.11 12.80
N ALA A 119 20.64 2.88 11.74
CA ALA A 119 21.66 3.74 11.15
C ALA A 119 22.11 4.84 12.14
N GLN A 120 21.17 5.45 12.87
CA GLN A 120 21.48 6.43 13.90
C GLN A 120 22.32 5.82 15.04
N GLU A 121 21.93 4.65 15.55
CA GLU A 121 22.68 3.94 16.59
C GLU A 121 24.12 3.62 16.16
N LEU A 122 24.31 3.18 14.90
CA LEU A 122 25.63 2.90 14.36
C LEU A 122 26.49 4.17 14.25
N ARG A 123 25.92 5.29 13.80
CA ARG A 123 26.62 6.59 13.75
C ARG A 123 27.07 7.03 15.13
N LEU A 124 26.17 7.04 16.11
CA LEU A 124 26.50 7.40 17.49
C LEU A 124 27.58 6.48 18.09
N SER A 125 27.56 5.19 17.75
CA SER A 125 28.60 4.27 18.22
C SER A 125 29.96 4.56 17.60
N ALA A 126 30.00 4.93 16.32
CA ALA A 126 31.24 5.28 15.62
C ALA A 126 31.83 6.59 16.16
N GLU A 127 31.00 7.62 16.34
CA GLU A 127 31.39 8.91 16.94
C GLU A 127 32.00 8.71 18.34
N ARG A 128 31.43 7.84 19.18
CA ARG A 128 32.00 7.53 20.51
C ARG A 128 33.34 6.84 20.44
N ILE A 129 33.55 5.96 19.46
CA ILE A 129 34.83 5.27 19.27
C ILE A 129 35.89 6.27 18.80
N GLU A 130 35.55 7.12 17.83
CA GLU A 130 36.42 8.16 17.31
C GLU A 130 36.81 9.17 18.40
N GLN A 131 35.85 9.65 19.20
CA GLN A 131 36.14 10.56 20.31
C GLN A 131 37.12 9.93 21.31
N LYS A 132 36.91 8.67 21.69
CA LYS A 132 37.83 7.95 22.59
C LYS A 132 39.24 7.84 22.02
N GLN A 133 39.36 7.53 20.73
CA GLN A 133 40.67 7.43 20.06
C GLN A 133 41.39 8.78 20.03
N THR A 134 40.65 9.88 19.76
CA THR A 134 41.18 11.24 19.81
C THR A 134 41.62 11.63 21.22
N ASP A 135 40.81 11.34 22.24
CA ASP A 135 41.14 11.61 23.65
C ASP A 135 42.39 10.84 24.09
N GLU A 136 42.51 9.56 23.72
CA GLU A 136 43.69 8.73 24.02
C GLU A 136 44.96 9.29 23.34
N PHE A 137 44.86 9.75 22.10
CA PHE A 137 45.97 10.36 21.38
C PHE A 137 46.40 11.70 22.00
N GLY A 138 45.43 12.53 22.38
CA GLY A 138 45.65 13.81 23.07
C GLY A 138 46.31 13.61 24.43
N ALA A 139 45.82 12.65 25.22
CA ALA A 139 46.44 12.27 26.49
C ALA A 139 47.88 11.81 26.29
N ARG A 140 48.15 10.85 25.39
CA ARG A 140 49.51 10.36 25.12
C ARG A 140 50.46 11.46 24.66
N SER A 141 49.98 12.39 23.83
CA SER A 141 50.78 13.54 23.38
C SER A 141 51.09 14.50 24.52
N ALA A 142 50.15 14.72 25.45
CA ALA A 142 50.38 15.51 26.66
C ALA A 142 51.36 14.83 27.63
N TRP A 143 51.28 13.50 27.81
CA TRP A 143 52.22 12.73 28.63
C TRP A 143 53.64 12.70 28.06
N ASN A 144 53.78 12.69 26.72
CA ASN A 144 55.08 12.77 26.04
C ASN A 144 55.70 14.18 26.06
N HIS A 145 54.97 15.20 26.53
CA HIS A 145 55.48 16.56 26.70
C HIS A 145 55.47 17.04 28.18
N PRO A 146 56.12 16.35 29.14
CA PRO A 146 56.02 16.70 30.56
C PRO A 146 56.98 17.83 30.99
N GLY A 147 57.23 18.86 30.17
CA GLY A 147 58.44 19.68 30.36
C GLY A 147 58.47 21.14 29.89
N LEU A 148 57.37 21.90 29.93
CA LEU A 148 57.42 23.34 29.61
C LEU A 148 56.69 24.28 30.61
N ILE A 149 56.50 23.84 31.87
CA ILE A 149 56.11 24.76 32.95
C ILE A 149 57.00 24.52 34.17
N GLY A 150 58.11 25.25 34.24
CA GLY A 150 58.85 25.49 35.48
C GLY A 150 58.50 26.89 36.03
N PRO A 151 58.12 27.05 37.32
CA PRO A 151 57.80 28.35 37.89
C PRO A 151 59.06 29.09 38.37
N GLY A 152 59.17 30.35 37.95
CA GLY A 152 59.95 31.50 38.45
C GLY A 152 61.20 31.34 39.33
N ALA A 153 62.30 31.97 38.91
CA ALA A 153 63.26 32.70 39.76
C ALA A 153 64.13 33.60 38.85
N ALA A 154 63.95 34.93 38.85
CA ALA A 154 64.65 35.90 39.69
C ALA A 154 65.98 36.44 39.10
N ARG A 155 65.98 37.78 38.92
CA ARG A 155 67.08 38.73 39.15
C ARG A 155 68.28 38.81 38.17
N ALA A 156 68.43 40.02 37.61
CA ALA A 156 69.47 41.01 37.93
C ALA A 156 70.41 41.45 36.80
N ALA A 157 70.58 42.79 36.79
CA ALA A 157 71.62 43.65 36.20
C ALA A 157 71.56 43.92 34.69
#